data_AF-A0A1V6IHY0-F1
#
_entry.id   AF-A0A1V6IHY0-F1
#
_cell.length_a   1.000
_cell.length_b   1.000
_cell.length_c   1.000
_cell.angle_alpha   90.00
_cell.angle_beta   90.00
_cell.angle_gamma   90.00
#
_symmetry.space_group_name_H-M   'P 1'
#
loop_
_entity.id
_entity.type
_entity.pdbx_description
1 polymer ?
#
loop_
_entity_poly.entity_id
_entity_poly.type
_entity_poly.pdbx_seq_one_letter_code
_entity_poly.pdbx_strand_id
1 'polypeptide(L)'
;MADTIIFAVIGLISGSIAFGLVGVISNTTGIRDSKVMSEMHWIFRVFLFGFLTFIFVKIAQFLKWIFIPPALYYLIGFFTVITIAIILVKIFKKPKKKMLDETVDIEIENTITLDNNEEIKRKTDLNKCPYCGAALVERNGPYGSFIGCSNYPNSGI
;
A
#
# COMPACT_ATOMS: atom_id res chain seq x y z
N MET A 1 31.31 -17.62 2.52
CA MET A 1 32.40 -16.70 2.14
C MET A 1 32.51 -15.50 3.07
N ALA A 2 31.41 -14.81 3.41
CA ALA A 2 31.47 -13.70 4.38
C ALA A 2 31.89 -14.17 5.79
N ASP A 3 31.30 -15.26 6.30
CA ASP A 3 31.61 -15.75 7.65
C ASP A 3 33.09 -16.18 7.81
N THR A 4 33.68 -16.80 6.78
CA THR A 4 35.10 -17.20 6.78
C THR A 4 36.05 -16.00 6.79
N ILE A 5 35.72 -14.93 6.08
CA ILE A 5 36.50 -13.68 6.10
C ILE A 5 36.40 -13.01 7.48
N ILE A 6 35.19 -12.99 8.06
CA ILE A 6 34.96 -12.43 9.40
C ILE A 6 35.79 -13.18 10.45
N PHE A 7 35.80 -14.52 10.43
CA PHE A 7 36.62 -15.30 11.37
C PHE A 7 38.12 -15.06 11.20
N ALA A 8 38.61 -14.91 9.97
CA ALA A 8 40.02 -14.59 9.71
C ALA A 8 40.40 -13.21 10.27
N VAL A 9 39.55 -12.20 10.06
CA VAL A 9 39.78 -10.84 10.60
C VAL A 9 39.75 -10.82 12.13
N ILE A 10 38.80 -11.53 12.75
CA ILE A 10 38.73 -11.68 14.21
C ILE A 10 40.02 -12.33 14.74
N GLY A 11 40.54 -13.35 14.06
CA GLY A 11 41.81 -13.98 14.40
C GLY A 11 43.00 -13.01 14.36
N LEU A 12 43.10 -12.19 13.31
CA LEU A 12 44.18 -11.20 13.19
C LEU A 12 44.10 -10.12 14.28
N ILE A 13 42.90 -9.63 14.58
CA ILE A 13 42.68 -8.59 15.59
C ILE A 13 42.98 -9.13 16.99
N SER A 14 42.40 -10.28 17.35
CA SER A 14 42.62 -10.90 18.65
C SER A 14 44.07 -11.30 18.88
N GLY A 15 44.76 -11.77 17.84
CA GLY A 15 46.20 -12.03 17.88
C GLY A 15 46.99 -10.75 18.17
N SER A 16 46.74 -9.68 17.41
CA SER A 16 47.43 -8.39 17.61
C SER A 16 47.22 -7.84 19.02
N ILE A 17 45.99 -7.91 19.54
CA ILE A 17 45.67 -7.47 20.90
C ILE A 17 46.38 -8.34 21.93
N ALA A 18 46.31 -9.67 21.80
CA ALA A 18 46.98 -10.57 22.74
C ALA A 18 48.49 -10.35 22.78
N PHE A 19 49.15 -10.20 21.64
CA PHE A 19 50.59 -9.90 21.60
C PHE A 19 50.94 -8.55 22.23
N GLY A 20 50.14 -7.51 21.97
CA GLY A 20 50.34 -6.18 22.56
C GLY A 20 50.14 -6.15 24.07
N LEU A 21 49.05 -6.76 24.57
CA LEU A 21 48.66 -6.71 25.97
C LEU A 21 49.67 -7.42 26.87
N VAL A 22 50.18 -8.58 26.44
CA VAL A 22 51.20 -9.28 27.24
C VAL A 22 52.55 -8.53 27.22
N GLY A 23 52.86 -7.81 26.12
CA GLY A 23 54.01 -6.89 26.09
C GLY A 23 53.88 -5.74 27.09
N VAL A 24 52.71 -5.11 27.17
CA VAL A 24 52.43 -4.03 28.14
C VAL A 24 52.51 -4.55 29.58
N ILE A 25 51.83 -5.67 29.87
CA ILE A 25 51.84 -6.28 31.21
C ILE A 25 53.27 -6.60 31.64
N SER A 26 54.06 -7.21 30.76
CA SER A 26 55.47 -7.54 31.02
C SER A 26 56.31 -6.31 31.39
N ASN A 27 56.05 -5.17 30.76
CA ASN A 27 56.74 -3.91 31.08
C ASN A 27 56.29 -3.33 32.43
N THR A 28 55.01 -3.47 32.78
CA THR A 28 54.45 -2.94 34.03
C THR A 28 54.83 -3.75 35.26
N THR A 29 54.91 -5.08 35.17
CA THR A 29 55.17 -5.94 36.33
C THR A 29 56.60 -5.85 36.87
N GLY A 30 57.58 -5.30 36.12
CA GLY A 30 58.95 -5.08 36.58
C GLY A 30 59.78 -6.35 36.87
N ILE A 31 59.17 -7.53 36.82
CA ILE A 31 59.79 -8.84 37.04
C ILE A 31 60.60 -9.23 35.78
N ARG A 32 61.91 -9.00 35.82
CA ARG A 32 62.87 -9.28 34.72
C ARG A 32 63.60 -10.61 34.90
N ASP A 33 62.88 -11.64 35.32
CA ASP A 33 63.48 -12.97 35.50
C ASP A 33 63.36 -13.78 34.21
N SER A 34 64.49 -14.12 33.59
CA SER A 34 64.56 -14.60 32.20
C SER A 34 63.88 -15.95 31.97
N LYS A 35 63.89 -16.83 32.99
CA LYS A 35 63.24 -18.14 32.95
C LYS A 35 61.71 -18.03 33.03
N VAL A 36 61.25 -17.20 33.95
CA VAL A 36 59.83 -16.95 34.23
C VAL A 36 59.17 -16.18 33.07
N MET A 37 59.91 -15.26 32.46
CA MET A 37 59.44 -14.44 31.34
C MET A 37 59.33 -15.21 30.01
N SER A 38 60.00 -16.35 29.86
CA SER A 38 59.93 -17.16 28.62
C SER A 38 58.78 -18.17 28.64
N GLU A 39 58.56 -18.87 29.75
CA GLU A 39 57.57 -19.95 29.79
C GLU A 39 56.15 -19.47 30.08
N MET A 40 55.96 -18.49 30.97
CA MET A 40 54.61 -17.96 31.27
C MET A 40 54.00 -17.16 30.11
N HIS A 41 54.83 -16.58 29.25
CA HIS A 41 54.38 -15.69 28.20
C HIS A 41 53.68 -16.46 27.06
N TRP A 42 54.13 -17.69 26.78
CA TRP A 42 53.52 -18.52 25.73
C TRP A 42 52.14 -19.03 26.14
N ILE A 43 52.01 -19.62 27.33
CA ILE A 43 50.73 -20.15 27.81
C ILE A 43 49.69 -19.04 27.98
N PHE A 44 50.11 -17.88 28.52
CA PHE A 44 49.22 -16.75 28.74
C PHE A 44 48.75 -16.11 27.42
N ARG A 45 49.63 -16.00 26.40
CA ARG A 45 49.23 -15.53 25.06
C ARG A 45 48.23 -16.47 24.39
N VAL A 46 48.45 -17.78 24.45
CA VAL A 46 47.53 -18.77 23.87
C VAL A 46 46.16 -18.72 24.56
N PHE A 47 46.15 -18.63 25.88
CA PHE A 47 44.91 -18.52 26.65
C PHE A 47 44.17 -17.21 26.36
N LEU A 48 44.88 -16.07 26.39
CA LEU A 48 44.31 -14.75 26.10
C LEU A 48 43.76 -14.67 24.67
N PHE A 49 44.48 -15.23 23.70
CA PHE A 49 44.03 -15.32 22.31
C PHE A 49 42.76 -16.17 22.17
N GLY A 50 42.72 -17.35 22.80
CA GLY A 50 41.54 -18.22 22.80
C GLY A 50 40.31 -17.57 23.44
N PHE A 51 40.51 -16.88 24.56
CA PHE A 51 39.43 -16.18 25.25
C PHE A 51 38.90 -14.97 24.45
N LEU A 52 39.78 -14.14 23.90
CA LEU A 52 39.39 -13.00 23.06
C LEU A 52 38.65 -13.47 21.80
N THR A 53 39.18 -14.47 21.09
CA THR A 53 38.52 -15.02 19.90
C THR A 53 37.14 -15.56 20.22
N PHE A 54 36.98 -16.30 21.32
CA PHE A 54 35.68 -16.79 21.78
C PHE A 54 34.69 -15.66 22.03
N ILE A 55 35.11 -14.60 22.74
CA ILE A 55 34.27 -13.41 22.99
C ILE A 55 33.86 -12.74 21.67
N PHE A 56 34.81 -12.48 20.77
CA PHE A 56 34.52 -11.83 19.49
C PHE A 56 33.57 -12.65 18.62
N VAL A 57 33.71 -13.98 18.61
CA VAL A 57 32.78 -14.87 17.90
C VAL A 57 31.38 -14.79 18.50
N LYS A 58 31.25 -14.80 19.83
CA LYS A 58 29.95 -14.65 20.50
C LYS A 58 29.32 -13.29 20.22
N ILE A 59 30.12 -12.23 20.25
CA ILE A 59 29.68 -10.87 19.89
C ILE A 59 29.21 -10.82 18.44
N ALA A 60 29.96 -11.39 17.49
CA ALA A 60 29.57 -11.44 16.08
C ALA A 60 28.28 -12.23 15.86
N GLN A 61 28.10 -13.34 16.57
CA GLN A 61 26.87 -14.12 16.55
C GLN A 61 25.68 -13.34 17.12
N PHE A 62 25.90 -12.60 18.20
CA PHE A 62 24.90 -11.72 18.80
C PHE A 62 24.54 -10.54 17.89
N LEU A 63 25.53 -9.93 17.23
CA LEU A 63 25.34 -8.89 16.22
C LEU A 63 24.54 -9.39 15.02
N LYS A 64 24.79 -10.62 14.56
CA LYS A 64 24.00 -11.22 13.49
C LYS A 64 22.55 -11.43 13.93
N TRP A 65 22.33 -11.81 15.19
CA TRP A 65 21.00 -11.99 15.76
C TRP A 65 20.23 -10.67 15.96
N ILE A 66 20.89 -9.61 16.44
CA ILE A 66 20.24 -8.31 16.69
C ILE A 66 19.90 -7.58 15.38
N PHE A 67 20.73 -7.69 14.34
CA PHE A 67 20.54 -6.99 13.07
C PHE A 67 19.76 -7.78 12.01
N ILE A 68 19.60 -9.10 12.19
CA ILE A 68 18.64 -9.91 11.43
C ILE A 68 17.54 -10.39 12.39
N PRO A 69 16.63 -9.51 12.86
CA PRO A 69 15.38 -9.98 13.42
C PRO A 69 14.58 -10.59 12.27
N PRO A 70 14.37 -11.93 12.24
CA PRO A 70 13.62 -12.57 11.16
C PRO A 70 12.22 -11.96 11.05
N ALA A 71 11.64 -11.61 12.21
CA ALA A 71 10.34 -10.96 12.32
C ALA A 71 10.25 -9.63 11.57
N LEU A 72 11.32 -8.81 11.56
CA LEU A 72 11.30 -7.53 10.85
C LEU A 72 11.29 -7.74 9.33
N TYR A 73 12.06 -8.71 8.84
CA TYR A 73 12.04 -9.09 7.42
C TYR A 73 10.66 -9.60 7.00
N TYR A 74 10.03 -10.46 7.81
CA TYR A 74 8.67 -10.95 7.53
C TYR A 74 7.63 -9.83 7.57
N LEU A 75 7.75 -8.87 8.50
CA LEU A 75 6.84 -7.74 8.61
C LEU A 75 6.94 -6.81 7.38
N ILE A 76 8.16 -6.45 6.99
CA ILE A 76 8.42 -5.64 5.79
C ILE A 76 7.91 -6.39 4.54
N GLY A 77 8.18 -7.70 4.44
CA GLY A 77 7.69 -8.54 3.36
C GLY A 77 6.16 -8.60 3.29
N PHE A 78 5.48 -8.65 4.43
CA PHE A 78 4.02 -8.63 4.48
C PHE A 78 3.45 -7.31 3.94
N PHE A 79 4.03 -6.18 4.34
CA PHE A 79 3.63 -4.86 3.83
C PHE A 79 3.90 -4.70 2.32
N THR A 80 5.02 -5.22 1.80
CA THR A 80 5.30 -5.17 0.36
C THR A 80 4.34 -6.05 -0.44
N VAL A 81 4.00 -7.25 0.06
CA VAL A 81 3.00 -8.12 -0.60
C VAL A 81 1.60 -7.48 -0.57
N ILE A 82 1.18 -6.89 0.56
CA ILE A 82 -0.12 -6.20 0.65
C ILE A 82 -0.20 -5.05 -0.35
N THR A 83 0.84 -4.22 -0.43
CA THR A 83 0.86 -3.08 -1.35
C THR A 83 0.80 -3.52 -2.82
N ILE A 84 1.55 -4.56 -3.19
CA ILE A 84 1.46 -5.18 -4.53
C ILE A 84 0.06 -5.74 -4.78
N ALA A 85 -0.56 -6.43 -3.80
CA ALA A 85 -1.90 -6.97 -3.93
C ALA A 85 -2.96 -5.86 -4.14
N ILE A 86 -2.88 -4.74 -3.40
CA ILE A 86 -3.76 -3.58 -3.58
C ILE A 86 -3.60 -2.99 -5.00
N ILE A 87 -2.35 -2.86 -5.47
CA ILE A 87 -2.06 -2.37 -6.83
C ILE A 87 -2.65 -3.31 -7.89
N LEU A 88 -2.48 -4.63 -7.73
CA LEU A 88 -3.05 -5.63 -8.64
C LEU A 88 -4.58 -5.57 -8.64
N VAL A 89 -5.23 -5.56 -7.48
CA VAL A 89 -6.69 -5.42 -7.39
C VAL A 89 -7.15 -4.15 -8.10
N LYS A 90 -6.42 -3.04 -7.98
CA LYS A 90 -6.74 -1.78 -8.67
C LYS A 90 -6.57 -1.86 -10.19
N ILE A 91 -5.65 -2.67 -10.69
CA ILE A 91 -5.46 -2.94 -12.13
C ILE A 91 -6.55 -3.89 -12.67
N PHE A 92 -6.88 -4.95 -11.93
CA PHE A 92 -7.88 -5.95 -12.33
C PHE A 92 -9.33 -5.46 -12.17
N LYS A 93 -9.57 -4.43 -11.35
CA LYS A 93 -10.85 -3.69 -11.31
C LYS A 93 -11.06 -2.77 -12.52
N LYS A 94 -10.51 -3.08 -13.69
CA LYS A 94 -11.06 -2.54 -14.94
C LYS A 94 -12.36 -3.28 -15.23
N PRO A 95 -13.53 -2.64 -15.17
CA PRO A 95 -14.78 -3.32 -15.43
C PRO A 95 -14.83 -3.73 -16.91
N LYS A 96 -14.73 -5.04 -17.17
CA LYS A 96 -15.07 -5.63 -18.45
C LYS A 96 -16.60 -5.82 -18.49
N LYS A 97 -17.34 -4.72 -18.69
CA LYS A 97 -18.76 -4.75 -19.06
C LYS A 97 -19.09 -3.48 -19.84
N LYS A 98 -18.97 -3.56 -21.16
CA LYS A 98 -19.57 -2.60 -22.11
C LYS A 98 -19.95 -3.29 -23.43
N MET A 99 -20.37 -4.55 -23.36
CA MET A 99 -20.66 -5.37 -24.55
C MET A 99 -21.77 -6.39 -24.30
N LEU A 100 -22.61 -6.14 -23.29
CA LEU A 100 -23.75 -6.99 -22.91
C LEU A 100 -24.89 -6.14 -22.30
N ASP A 101 -25.10 -4.94 -22.85
CA ASP A 101 -26.36 -4.18 -22.67
C ASP A 101 -26.96 -3.78 -24.02
N GLU A 102 -26.14 -3.54 -25.04
CA GLU A 102 -26.58 -3.19 -26.40
C GLU A 102 -27.49 -4.23 -27.09
N THR A 103 -27.40 -5.52 -26.77
CA THR A 103 -28.30 -6.54 -27.36
C THR A 103 -29.64 -6.67 -26.63
N VAL A 104 -29.77 -6.15 -25.41
CA VAL A 104 -30.99 -6.28 -24.59
C VAL A 104 -31.95 -5.12 -24.85
N ASP A 105 -31.44 -3.96 -25.26
CA ASP A 105 -32.25 -2.76 -25.48
C ASP A 105 -33.10 -2.86 -26.77
N ILE A 106 -32.66 -3.63 -27.77
CA ILE A 106 -33.35 -3.77 -29.06
C ILE A 106 -34.62 -4.63 -28.95
N GLU A 107 -34.67 -5.58 -28.01
CA GLU A 107 -35.82 -6.47 -27.87
C GLU A 107 -36.93 -5.85 -26.99
N ILE A 108 -36.55 -5.00 -26.02
CA ILE A 108 -37.49 -4.36 -25.09
C ILE A 108 -38.24 -3.18 -25.73
N GLU A 109 -37.58 -2.38 -26.58
CA GLU A 109 -38.20 -1.21 -27.24
C GLU A 109 -39.37 -1.62 -28.17
N ASN A 110 -39.25 -2.76 -28.84
CA ASN A 110 -40.27 -3.24 -29.78
C ASN A 110 -41.50 -3.85 -29.08
N THR A 111 -41.37 -4.31 -27.84
CA THR A 111 -42.51 -4.81 -27.05
C THR A 111 -43.32 -3.70 -26.36
N ILE A 112 -42.71 -2.56 -26.05
CA ILE A 112 -43.37 -1.48 -25.29
C ILE A 112 -44.19 -0.54 -26.20
N THR A 113 -43.91 -0.52 -27.51
CA THR A 113 -44.57 0.42 -28.46
C THR A 113 -45.97 0.00 -28.90
N LEU A 114 -46.42 -1.23 -28.64
CA LEU A 114 -47.77 -1.69 -28.99
C LEU A 114 -48.83 -1.39 -27.91
N ASP A 115 -48.43 -1.21 -26.65
CA ASP A 115 -49.38 -1.01 -25.53
C ASP A 115 -49.65 0.49 -25.24
N ASN A 116 -48.68 1.37 -25.49
CA ASN A 116 -48.77 2.78 -25.09
C ASN A 116 -49.53 3.70 -26.08
N ASN A 117 -49.93 3.22 -27.27
CA ASN A 117 -50.58 4.07 -28.27
C ASN A 117 -52.09 4.27 -28.02
N GLU A 118 -52.73 3.43 -27.20
CA GLU A 118 -54.17 3.57 -26.90
C GLU A 118 -54.47 4.50 -25.70
N GLU A 119 -53.54 4.69 -24.77
CA GLU A 119 -53.74 5.63 -23.65
C GLU A 119 -53.36 7.08 -23.98
N ILE A 120 -52.37 7.31 -24.85
CA ILE A 120 -51.94 8.68 -25.21
C ILE A 120 -53.04 9.43 -25.96
N LYS A 121 -53.88 8.73 -26.73
CA LYS A 121 -54.99 9.34 -27.49
C LYS A 121 -56.07 9.99 -26.63
N ARG A 122 -56.18 9.64 -25.33
CA ARG A 122 -57.12 10.25 -24.38
C ARG A 122 -56.57 11.47 -23.64
N LYS A 123 -55.26 11.77 -23.75
CA LYS A 123 -54.61 12.90 -23.06
C LYS A 123 -54.24 14.07 -23.99
N THR A 124 -54.46 13.97 -25.30
CA THR A 124 -54.06 15.01 -26.28
C THR A 124 -55.18 16.00 -26.65
N ASP A 125 -56.18 16.18 -25.80
CA ASP A 125 -57.19 17.24 -25.95
C ASP A 125 -56.93 18.47 -25.05
N LEU A 126 -55.73 18.59 -24.44
CA LEU A 126 -55.33 19.76 -23.64
C LEU A 126 -55.10 21.05 -24.46
N ASN A 127 -55.21 20.99 -25.79
CA ASN A 127 -55.02 22.17 -26.66
C ASN A 127 -56.28 23.04 -26.79
N LYS A 128 -57.43 22.62 -26.22
CA LYS A 128 -58.69 23.38 -26.28
C LYS A 128 -59.24 23.65 -24.88
N CYS A 129 -59.69 24.88 -24.66
CA CYS A 129 -60.33 25.32 -23.44
C CYS A 129 -61.66 24.54 -23.23
N PRO A 130 -61.89 23.92 -22.07
CA PRO A 130 -63.11 23.14 -21.82
C PRO A 130 -64.38 23.99 -21.75
N TYR A 131 -64.26 25.31 -21.56
CA TYR A 131 -65.41 26.22 -21.40
C TYR A 131 -65.90 26.83 -22.71
N CYS A 132 -65.02 27.05 -23.69
CA CYS A 132 -65.38 27.70 -24.95
C CYS A 132 -64.81 27.01 -26.20
N GLY A 133 -64.05 25.91 -26.04
CA GLY A 133 -63.42 25.17 -27.13
C GLY A 133 -62.26 25.88 -27.84
N ALA A 134 -61.96 27.12 -27.48
CA ALA A 134 -60.88 27.91 -28.07
C ALA A 134 -59.50 27.40 -27.65
N ALA A 135 -58.46 27.67 -28.45
CA ALA A 135 -57.12 27.19 -28.15
C ALA A 135 -56.58 27.75 -26.82
N LEU A 136 -55.91 26.91 -26.04
CA LEU A 136 -55.14 27.33 -24.87
C LEU A 136 -53.77 27.85 -25.36
N VAL A 137 -53.41 29.06 -24.93
CA VAL A 137 -52.18 29.76 -25.34
C VAL A 137 -51.38 30.16 -24.11
N GLU A 138 -50.06 30.13 -24.22
CA GLU A 138 -49.19 30.61 -23.15
C GLU A 138 -49.20 32.15 -23.10
N ARG A 139 -49.44 32.70 -21.91
CA ARG A 139 -49.52 34.13 -21.60
C ARG A 139 -48.55 34.42 -20.46
N ASN A 140 -47.98 35.63 -20.42
CA ASN A 140 -47.05 36.04 -19.36
C ASN A 140 -47.74 37.00 -18.40
N GLY A 141 -47.76 36.64 -17.11
CA GLY A 141 -48.27 37.47 -16.03
C GLY A 141 -47.16 37.97 -15.09
N PRO A 142 -47.49 38.81 -14.10
CA PRO A 142 -46.52 39.34 -13.15
C PRO A 142 -45.84 38.27 -12.28
N TYR A 143 -46.41 37.06 -12.21
CA TYR A 143 -45.87 35.92 -11.45
C TYR A 143 -45.26 34.82 -12.34
N GLY A 144 -45.13 35.05 -13.66
CA GLY A 144 -44.56 34.07 -14.60
C GLY A 144 -45.50 33.71 -15.76
N SER A 145 -45.06 32.80 -16.63
CA SER A 145 -45.87 32.30 -17.73
C SER A 145 -46.97 31.35 -17.23
N PHE A 146 -48.15 31.45 -17.81
CA PHE A 146 -49.30 30.62 -17.50
C PHE A 146 -50.09 30.32 -18.77
N ILE A 147 -50.78 29.18 -18.80
CA ILE A 147 -51.64 28.80 -19.92
C ILE A 147 -53.01 29.44 -19.72
N GLY A 148 -53.42 30.28 -20.66
CA GLY A 148 -54.71 30.97 -20.66
C GLY A 148 -55.52 30.68 -21.93
N CYS A 149 -56.84 30.81 -21.85
CA CYS A 149 -57.68 30.71 -23.04
C CYS A 149 -57.36 31.87 -24.01
N SER A 150 -57.21 31.58 -25.31
CA SER A 150 -56.96 32.60 -26.33
C SER A 150 -58.02 33.70 -26.38
N ASN A 151 -59.26 33.40 -25.95
CA ASN A 151 -60.39 34.31 -25.99
C ASN A 151 -60.60 35.17 -24.72
N TYR A 152 -59.72 35.07 -23.72
CA TYR A 152 -59.82 35.83 -22.47
C TYR A 152 -59.30 37.29 -22.65
N PRO A 153 -59.99 38.35 -22.16
CA PRO A 153 -61.14 38.35 -21.23
C PRO A 153 -62.53 38.48 -21.88
N ASN A 154 -62.63 38.36 -23.21
CA ASN A 154 -63.82 38.75 -24.00
C ASN A 154 -65.06 37.86 -23.84
N SER A 155 -65.05 36.84 -22.96
CA SER A 155 -66.28 36.17 -22.54
C SER A 155 -66.98 37.03 -21.47
N GLY A 156 -67.61 38.11 -21.92
CA GLY A 156 -68.60 38.82 -21.12
C GLY A 156 -69.79 37.88 -20.88
N ILE A 157 -70.11 37.68 -19.61
CA ILE A 157 -71.50 37.47 -19.17
C ILE A 157 -72.16 38.84 -19.14
#